data_AF-A0A970GF48-F1
#
_entry.id   AF-A0A970GF48-F1
#
_cell.length_a   1.000
_cell.length_b   1.000
_cell.length_c   1.000
_cell.angle_alpha   90.00
_cell.angle_beta   90.00
_cell.angle_gamma   90.00
#
_symmetry.space_group_name_H-M   'P 1'
#
loop_
_entity.id
_entity.type
_entity.pdbx_description
1 polymer ?
#
loop_
_entity_poly.entity_id
_entity_poly.type
_entity_poly.pdbx_seq_one_letter_code
_entity_poly.pdbx_strand_id
1 'polypeptide(L)'
;MINYPPKILIALSEAIDENHDIARWLLENGFPELTAVASAIHLDEEAFDWLMKHKFPHFGAFTKAVWDDKKAYYWLREHGFDLMVKLADASRGDDVSLQWLRDQDLEVFIRIAQKTAEVIKRKEFELKDYHRFHI
;
A
#
# COMPACT_ATOMS: atom_id res chain seq x y z
N MET A 1 -4.19 -2.60 10.27
CA MET A 1 -4.89 -1.73 9.29
C MET A 1 -6.36 -1.47 9.63
N ILE A 2 -7.15 -2.47 10.07
CA ILE A 2 -8.57 -2.23 10.40
C ILE A 2 -8.81 -1.34 11.63
N ASN A 3 -7.79 -1.16 12.48
CA ASN A 3 -7.91 -0.38 13.72
C ASN A 3 -7.85 1.14 13.48
N TYR A 4 -7.63 1.60 12.25
CA TYR A 4 -7.64 3.04 11.95
C TYR A 4 -9.06 3.51 11.62
N PRO A 5 -9.46 4.72 12.06
CA PRO A 5 -10.74 5.29 11.67
C PRO A 5 -10.86 5.41 10.15
N PRO A 6 -12.06 5.24 9.56
CA PRO A 6 -12.27 5.34 8.12
C PRO A 6 -11.70 6.62 7.49
N LYS A 7 -11.82 7.77 8.19
CA LYS A 7 -11.24 9.04 7.73
C LYS A 7 -9.72 9.00 7.57
N ILE A 8 -9.03 8.30 8.47
CA ILE A 8 -7.57 8.14 8.41
C ILE A 8 -7.18 7.20 7.27
N LEU A 9 -7.96 6.14 7.03
CA LEU A 9 -7.77 5.25 5.89
C LEU A 9 -8.05 5.93 4.54
N ILE A 10 -9.03 6.84 4.49
CA ILE A 10 -9.25 7.71 3.32
C ILE A 10 -8.03 8.62 3.11
N ALA A 11 -7.53 9.26 4.16
CA ALA A 11 -6.32 10.09 4.08
C ALA A 11 -5.10 9.27 3.58
N LEU A 12 -4.96 8.01 4.01
CA LEU A 12 -3.93 7.11 3.47
C LEU A 12 -4.10 6.92 1.95
N SER A 13 -5.32 6.64 1.46
CA SER A 13 -5.54 6.49 0.01
C SER A 13 -5.20 7.76 -0.77
N GLU A 14 -5.44 8.94 -0.21
CA GLU A 14 -5.03 10.21 -0.83
C GLU A 14 -3.52 10.39 -0.82
N ALA A 15 -2.86 10.04 0.28
CA ALA A 15 -1.40 10.10 0.38
C ALA A 15 -0.73 9.11 -0.60
N ILE A 16 -1.31 7.92 -0.79
CA ILE A 16 -0.87 6.96 -1.82
C ILE A 16 -0.95 7.60 -3.21
N ASP A 17 -1.99 8.37 -3.50
CA ASP A 17 -2.13 9.09 -4.78
C ASP A 17 -1.34 10.41 -4.83
N GLU A 18 -0.23 10.50 -4.07
CA GLU A 18 0.72 11.62 -4.09
C GLU A 18 0.14 12.96 -3.62
N ASN A 19 -0.94 12.95 -2.85
CA ASN A 19 -1.44 14.15 -2.18
C ASN A 19 -0.50 14.53 -1.02
N HIS A 20 0.55 15.31 -1.33
CA HIS A 20 1.60 15.70 -0.38
C HIS A 20 1.08 16.49 0.83
N ASP A 21 0.00 17.27 0.68
CA ASP A 21 -0.59 18.00 1.79
C ASP A 21 -1.29 17.05 2.77
N ILE A 22 -1.98 16.02 2.27
CA ILE A 22 -2.56 14.97 3.11
C ILE A 22 -1.49 14.07 3.73
N ALA A 23 -0.42 13.75 2.98
CA ALA A 23 0.71 13.01 3.52
C ALA A 23 1.39 13.77 4.67
N ARG A 24 1.61 15.08 4.51
CA ARG A 24 2.11 15.96 5.58
C ARG A 24 1.14 16.00 6.76
N TRP A 25 -0.16 16.13 6.49
CA TRP A 25 -1.19 16.14 7.52
C TRP A 25 -1.18 14.83 8.33
N LEU A 26 -1.06 13.67 7.70
CA LEU A 26 -0.94 12.38 8.39
C LEU A 26 0.28 12.34 9.32
N LEU A 27 1.43 12.78 8.82
CA LEU A 27 2.67 12.85 9.59
C LEU A 27 2.51 13.76 10.82
N GLU A 28 1.99 14.97 10.64
CA GLU A 28 1.79 15.96 11.70
C GLU A 28 0.74 15.53 12.74
N ASN A 29 -0.25 14.72 12.33
CA ASN A 29 -1.33 14.25 13.20
C ASN A 29 -1.04 12.88 13.85
N GLY A 30 0.21 12.42 13.81
CA GLY A 30 0.64 11.22 14.55
C GLY A 30 0.41 9.90 13.81
N PHE A 31 0.34 9.93 12.47
CA PHE A 31 0.29 8.75 11.60
C PHE A 31 1.53 8.66 10.67
N PRO A 32 2.76 8.73 11.22
CA PRO A 32 3.99 8.63 10.43
C PRO A 32 4.10 7.29 9.68
N GLU A 33 3.61 6.20 10.26
CA GLU A 33 3.62 4.88 9.64
C GLU A 33 2.75 4.79 8.40
N LEU A 34 1.61 5.50 8.36
CA LEU A 34 0.76 5.57 7.17
C LEU A 34 1.38 6.42 6.07
N THR A 35 2.09 7.48 6.46
CA THR A 35 2.90 8.30 5.53
C THR A 35 4.01 7.46 4.92
N ALA A 36 4.73 6.68 5.75
CA ALA A 36 5.77 5.77 5.29
C ALA A 36 5.22 4.63 4.41
N VAL A 37 4.02 4.11 4.68
CA VAL A 37 3.34 3.16 3.77
C VAL A 37 3.10 3.78 2.40
N ALA A 38 2.56 5.00 2.35
CA ALA A 38 2.33 5.69 1.09
C ALA A 38 3.64 5.87 0.31
N SER A 39 4.69 6.39 0.93
CA SER A 39 6.01 6.54 0.30
C SER A 39 6.62 5.21 -0.14
N ALA A 40 6.55 4.16 0.70
CA ALA A 40 7.13 2.87 0.37
C ALA A 40 6.40 2.14 -0.78
N ILE A 41 5.10 2.41 -0.99
CA ILE A 41 4.39 1.95 -2.21
C ILE A 41 4.98 2.60 -3.47
N HIS A 42 5.48 3.84 -3.37
CA HIS A 42 6.22 4.53 -4.44
C HIS A 42 7.68 4.09 -4.60
N LEU A 43 8.05 2.93 -4.04
CA LEU A 43 9.41 2.38 -4.06
C LEU A 43 10.45 3.22 -3.30
N ASP A 44 10.02 4.03 -2.35
CA ASP A 44 10.92 4.73 -1.41
C ASP A 44 11.54 3.72 -0.42
N GLU A 45 12.81 3.41 -0.62
CA GLU A 45 13.56 2.47 0.23
C GLU A 45 13.78 3.01 1.64
N GLU A 46 13.94 4.33 1.82
CA GLU A 46 14.10 4.94 3.14
C GLU A 46 12.81 4.81 3.96
N ALA A 47 11.67 5.01 3.32
CA ALA A 47 10.37 4.81 3.96
C ALA A 47 10.13 3.34 4.34
N PHE A 48 10.52 2.40 3.48
CA PHE A 48 10.46 0.96 3.81
C PHE A 48 11.36 0.64 5.01
N ASP A 49 12.61 1.09 5.00
CA ASP A 49 13.54 0.89 6.10
C ASP A 49 13.04 1.51 7.40
N TRP A 50 12.40 2.68 7.32
CA TRP A 50 11.78 3.33 8.46
C TRP A 50 10.69 2.44 9.08
N LEU A 51 9.80 1.84 8.26
CA LEU A 51 8.78 0.90 8.75
C LEU A 51 9.41 -0.29 9.49
N MET A 52 10.49 -0.85 8.94
CA MET A 52 11.19 -1.99 9.55
C MET A 52 11.85 -1.61 10.88
N LYS A 53 12.50 -0.44 10.94
CA LYS A 53 13.16 0.07 12.15
C LYS A 53 12.17 0.43 13.25
N HIS A 54 11.00 0.95 12.89
CA HIS A 54 9.97 1.43 13.83
C HIS A 54 8.93 0.37 14.23
N LYS A 55 9.24 -0.92 14.04
CA LYS A 55 8.38 -2.07 14.43
C LYS A 55 7.03 -2.11 13.69
N PHE A 56 7.03 -1.70 12.43
CA PHE A 56 5.90 -1.86 11.51
C PHE A 56 6.19 -2.88 10.39
N PRO A 57 6.64 -4.12 10.70
CA PRO A 57 7.01 -5.09 9.68
C PRO A 57 5.82 -5.56 8.83
N HIS A 58 4.61 -5.54 9.39
CA HIS A 58 3.39 -5.87 8.65
C HIS A 58 3.09 -4.84 7.56
N PHE A 59 3.39 -3.56 7.81
CA PHE A 59 3.25 -2.52 6.80
C PHE A 59 4.34 -2.63 5.74
N GLY A 60 5.59 -2.88 6.12
CA GLY A 60 6.66 -3.16 5.16
C GLY A 60 6.37 -4.39 4.30
N ALA A 61 5.86 -5.47 4.90
CA ALA A 61 5.47 -6.66 4.17
C ALA A 61 4.29 -6.39 3.22
N PHE A 62 3.30 -5.58 3.63
CA PHE A 62 2.23 -5.14 2.75
C PHE A 62 2.74 -4.35 1.55
N THR A 63 3.62 -3.36 1.77
CA THR A 63 4.16 -2.55 0.65
C THR A 63 4.99 -3.39 -0.31
N LYS A 64 5.69 -4.43 0.14
CA LYS A 64 6.38 -5.36 -0.76
C LYS A 64 5.44 -6.35 -1.44
N ALA A 65 4.40 -6.82 -0.75
CA ALA A 65 3.43 -7.77 -1.31
C ALA A 65 2.60 -7.18 -2.47
N VAL A 66 2.28 -5.88 -2.43
CA VAL A 66 1.60 -5.21 -3.57
C VAL A 66 2.48 -5.17 -4.81
N TRP A 67 3.81 -5.21 -4.65
CA TRP A 67 4.81 -5.32 -5.72
C TRP A 67 5.18 -6.78 -6.07
N ASP A 68 4.30 -7.75 -5.77
CA ASP A 68 4.48 -9.19 -6.02
C ASP A 68 5.70 -9.83 -5.33
N ASP A 69 6.17 -9.26 -4.21
CA ASP A 69 7.17 -9.94 -3.38
C ASP A 69 6.53 -11.15 -2.68
N LYS A 70 6.85 -12.34 -3.18
CA LYS A 70 6.34 -13.61 -2.64
C LYS A 70 6.74 -13.84 -1.19
N LYS A 71 7.94 -13.43 -0.76
CA LYS A 71 8.37 -13.63 0.62
C LYS A 71 7.54 -12.77 1.57
N ALA A 72 7.32 -11.51 1.21
CA ALA A 72 6.47 -10.61 1.97
C ALA A 72 5.01 -11.08 2.02
N TYR A 73 4.49 -11.55 0.88
CA TYR A 73 3.15 -12.15 0.80
C TYR A 73 2.98 -13.35 1.74
N TYR A 74 3.91 -14.31 1.70
CA TYR A 74 3.85 -15.47 2.59
C TYR A 74 4.05 -15.07 4.06
N TRP A 75 4.93 -14.13 4.35
CA TRP A 75 5.11 -13.62 5.70
C TRP A 75 3.80 -13.07 6.28
N LEU A 76 3.05 -12.29 5.49
CA LEU A 76 1.73 -11.78 5.91
C LEU A 76 0.75 -12.91 6.23
N ARG A 77 0.71 -13.95 5.39
CA ARG A 77 -0.16 -15.12 5.59
C ARG A 77 0.21 -15.91 6.85
N GLU A 78 1.49 -16.19 7.04
CA GLU A 78 1.99 -16.95 8.19
C GLU A 78 1.74 -16.23 9.52
N HIS A 79 1.68 -14.90 9.50
CA HIS A 79 1.44 -14.07 10.68
C HIS A 79 -0.03 -13.63 10.84
N GLY A 80 -0.95 -14.17 10.02
CA GLY A 80 -2.40 -13.93 10.16
C GLY A 80 -2.87 -12.55 9.71
N PHE A 81 -2.14 -11.88 8.81
CA PHE A 81 -2.54 -10.59 8.24
C PHE A 81 -3.46 -10.74 7.02
N ASP A 82 -4.53 -11.55 7.15
CA ASP A 82 -5.39 -11.96 6.03
C ASP A 82 -6.00 -10.77 5.27
N LEU A 83 -6.39 -9.70 5.99
CA LEU A 83 -6.90 -8.49 5.36
C LEU A 83 -5.83 -7.81 4.48
N MET A 84 -4.57 -7.79 4.91
CA MET A 84 -3.48 -7.19 4.11
C MET A 84 -3.14 -8.06 2.90
N VAL A 85 -3.25 -9.38 3.03
CA VAL A 85 -3.12 -10.33 1.92
C VAL A 85 -4.20 -10.06 0.88
N LYS A 86 -5.47 -9.98 1.31
CA LYS A 86 -6.60 -9.66 0.43
C LYS A 86 -6.48 -8.29 -0.19
N LEU A 87 -6.03 -7.30 0.57
CA LEU A 87 -5.78 -5.97 0.05
C LEU A 87 -4.67 -5.98 -1.00
N ALA A 88 -3.57 -6.69 -0.77
CA ALA A 88 -2.48 -6.81 -1.74
C ALA A 88 -2.90 -7.54 -3.02
N ASP A 89 -3.70 -8.61 -2.89
CA ASP A 89 -4.30 -9.30 -4.04
C ASP A 89 -5.21 -8.34 -4.84
N ALA A 90 -6.10 -7.62 -4.15
CA ALA A 90 -6.98 -6.65 -4.77
C ALA A 90 -6.21 -5.51 -5.47
N SER A 91 -5.15 -4.98 -4.86
CA SER A 91 -4.26 -3.96 -5.45
C SER A 91 -3.56 -4.43 -6.71
N ARG A 92 -3.43 -5.74 -6.92
CA ARG A 92 -2.82 -6.36 -8.10
C ARG A 92 -3.86 -6.80 -9.15
N GLY A 93 -5.12 -6.45 -8.95
CA GLY A 93 -6.21 -6.73 -9.87
C GLY A 93 -6.89 -8.09 -9.67
N ASP A 94 -6.76 -8.73 -8.50
CA ASP A 94 -7.50 -9.95 -8.20
C ASP A 94 -8.98 -9.65 -7.93
N ASP A 95 -9.84 -9.98 -8.90
CA ASP A 95 -11.29 -9.74 -8.83
C ASP A 95 -11.94 -10.48 -7.66
N VAL A 96 -11.44 -11.67 -7.29
CA VAL A 96 -11.96 -12.45 -6.17
C VAL A 96 -11.73 -11.71 -4.85
N SER A 97 -10.55 -11.12 -4.65
CA SER A 97 -10.24 -10.35 -3.45
C SER A 97 -10.94 -8.99 -3.43
N LEU A 98 -11.12 -8.35 -4.58
CA LEU A 98 -11.97 -7.16 -4.69
C LEU A 98 -13.42 -7.47 -4.30
N GLN A 99 -13.96 -8.60 -4.78
CA GLN A 99 -15.31 -9.02 -4.41
C GLN A 99 -15.39 -9.34 -2.92
N TRP A 100 -14.39 -10.03 -2.36
CA TRP A 100 -14.34 -10.29 -0.93
C TRP A 100 -14.37 -8.99 -0.10
N LEU A 101 -13.63 -7.95 -0.50
CA LEU A 101 -13.68 -6.65 0.18
C LEU A 101 -15.07 -6.00 0.12
N ARG A 102 -15.78 -6.14 -1.02
CA ARG A 102 -17.17 -5.66 -1.16
C ARG A 102 -18.12 -6.41 -0.23
N ASP A 103 -18.02 -7.73 -0.21
CA ASP A 103 -18.89 -8.58 0.61
C ASP A 103 -18.68 -8.36 2.13
N GLN A 104 -17.54 -7.79 2.52
CA GLN A 104 -17.24 -7.42 3.91
C GLN A 104 -17.56 -5.94 4.23
N ASP A 105 -18.19 -5.21 3.31
CA ASP A 105 -18.48 -3.76 3.43
C ASP A 105 -17.22 -2.90 3.70
N LEU A 106 -16.06 -3.35 3.18
CA LEU A 106 -14.76 -2.70 3.39
C LEU A 106 -14.45 -1.66 2.31
N GLU A 107 -15.38 -0.72 2.08
CA GLU A 107 -15.32 0.23 0.96
C GLU A 107 -14.04 1.07 0.92
N VAL A 108 -13.54 1.52 2.09
CA VAL A 108 -12.29 2.28 2.16
C VAL A 108 -11.07 1.46 1.72
N PHE A 109 -11.09 0.15 1.94
CA PHE A 109 -10.02 -0.76 1.50
C PHE A 109 -10.05 -0.99 0.00
N ILE A 110 -11.25 -0.99 -0.62
CA ILE A 110 -11.39 -1.00 -2.08
C ILE A 110 -10.74 0.26 -2.67
N ARG A 111 -11.00 1.43 -2.08
CA ARG A 111 -10.36 2.69 -2.51
C ARG A 111 -8.84 2.62 -2.39
N ILE A 112 -8.31 2.12 -1.27
CA ILE A 112 -6.86 1.91 -1.10
C ILE A 112 -6.32 0.99 -2.19
N ALA A 113 -6.98 -0.15 -2.45
CA ALA A 113 -6.57 -1.10 -3.48
C ALA A 113 -6.47 -0.45 -4.86
N GLN A 114 -7.51 0.30 -5.24
CA GLN A 114 -7.57 1.01 -6.52
C GLN A 114 -6.46 2.05 -6.66
N LYS A 115 -6.24 2.87 -5.61
CA LYS A 115 -5.17 3.88 -5.62
C LYS A 115 -3.77 3.25 -5.68
N THR A 116 -3.56 2.16 -4.94
CA THR A 116 -2.30 1.40 -5.04
C THR A 116 -2.10 0.82 -6.44
N ALA A 117 -3.14 0.25 -7.05
CA ALA A 117 -3.06 -0.30 -8.41
C ALA A 117 -2.72 0.77 -9.45
N GLU A 118 -3.35 1.95 -9.34
CA GLU A 118 -3.07 3.11 -10.20
C GLU A 118 -1.60 3.53 -10.11
N VAL A 119 -1.07 3.68 -8.90
CA VAL A 119 0.33 4.04 -8.65
C VAL A 119 1.30 3.01 -9.23
N ILE A 120 1.08 1.72 -8.93
CA ILE A 120 1.95 0.64 -9.42
C ILE A 120 1.98 0.65 -10.96
N LYS A 121 0.81 0.80 -11.60
CA LYS A 121 0.73 0.88 -13.06
C LYS A 121 1.49 2.08 -13.62
N ARG A 122 1.40 3.26 -13.00
CA ARG A 122 2.19 4.46 -13.40
C ARG A 122 3.69 4.17 -13.30
N LYS A 123 4.14 3.65 -12.15
CA LYS A 123 5.55 3.34 -11.89
C LYS A 123 6.11 2.25 -12.82
N GLU A 124 5.36 1.19 -13.08
CA GLU A 124 5.76 0.18 -14.05
C GLU A 124 5.94 0.77 -15.46
N PHE A 125 5.04 1.68 -15.85
CA PHE A 125 5.12 2.35 -17.14
C PHE A 125 6.37 3.24 -17.21
N GLU A 126 6.63 4.04 -16.18
CA GLU A 126 7.85 4.88 -16.06
C GLU A 126 9.14 4.03 -16.15
N LEU A 127 9.20 2.91 -15.43
CA LEU A 127 10.34 1.99 -15.45
C LEU A 127 10.54 1.37 -16.84
N LYS A 128 9.45 0.90 -17.47
CA LYS A 128 9.50 0.31 -18.82
C LYS A 128 9.93 1.33 -19.88
N ASP A 129 9.48 2.57 -19.78
CA ASP A 129 9.88 3.64 -20.70
C ASP A 129 11.33 4.06 -20.50
N TYR A 130 11.82 4.16 -19.25
CA TYR A 130 13.22 4.47 -18.97
C TYR A 130 14.18 3.46 -19.64
N HIS A 131 13.81 2.17 -19.64
CA HIS A 131 14.55 1.11 -20.32
C HIS A 131 14.52 1.21 -21.86
N ARG A 132 13.55 1.92 -22.46
CA ARG A 132 13.45 2.10 -23.92
C ARG A 132 14.29 3.25 -24.45
N PHE A 133 14.61 4.26 -23.64
CA PHE A 133 15.34 5.45 -24.07
C PHE A 133 16.86 5.40 -23.85
N HIS A 134 17.37 4.34 -23.20
CA HIS A 134 18.80 4.19 -22.87
C HIS A 134 19.49 3.01 -23.61
N ILE A 135 19.12 2.76 -24.87
CA ILE A 135 19.77 1.73 -25.73
C ILE A 135 20.25 2.36 -27.05
#